data_AF-A0A1C5YHR7-F1
#
_entry.id   AF-A0A1C5YHR7-F1
#
_cell.length_a   1.000
_cell.length_b   1.000
_cell.length_c   1.000
_cell.angle_alpha   90.00
_cell.angle_beta   90.00
_cell.angle_gamma   90.00
#
_symmetry.space_group_name_H-M   'P 1'
#
loop_
_entity.id
_entity.type
_entity.pdbx_description
1 polymer ?
#
loop_
_entity_poly.entity_id
_entity_poly.type
_entity_poly.pdbx_seq_one_letter_code
_entity_poly.pdbx_strand_id
1 'polypeptide(L)'
;MNHAERYESLITKLSSMRWRGGELDCSYQAALYLMSSHPVLAEKVERYFSPDGIDFGALMKKEEFDYDWMKLTADAAYNLFSWNSKCAATPFEISRMPVPAIQALYTSFFIANGDYAVSVRENEDGKKVFVMDDSAGREREKIRQQFDRMLADIGAEMG
;
A
#
# COMPACT_ATOMS: atom_id res chain seq x y z
N MET A 1 1.12 9.78 17.22
CA MET A 1 0.57 9.81 15.85
C MET A 1 -0.20 8.53 15.59
N ASN A 2 -1.42 8.61 15.06
CA ASN A 2 -2.20 7.49 14.55
C ASN A 2 -1.69 7.04 13.16
N HIS A 3 -2.29 6.02 12.56
CA HIS A 3 -1.86 5.48 11.26
C HIS A 3 -1.94 6.52 10.14
N ALA A 4 -3.05 7.26 10.03
CA ALA A 4 -3.25 8.29 9.01
C ALA A 4 -2.25 9.46 9.17
N GLU A 5 -1.98 9.90 10.39
CA GLU A 5 -0.98 10.94 10.68
C GLU A 5 0.42 10.50 10.25
N ARG A 6 0.81 9.25 10.55
CA ARG A 6 2.11 8.71 10.14
C ARG A 6 2.20 8.61 8.62
N TYR A 7 1.14 8.15 7.97
CA TYR A 7 1.07 8.08 6.52
C TYR A 7 1.24 9.46 5.88
N GLU A 8 0.45 10.45 6.30
CA GLU A 8 0.50 11.82 5.79
C GLU A 8 1.90 12.44 5.98
N SER A 9 2.52 12.20 7.14
CA SER A 9 3.89 12.66 7.44
C SER A 9 4.92 12.04 6.50
N LEU A 10 4.87 10.73 6.28
CA LEU A 10 5.80 10.04 5.39
C LEU A 10 5.64 10.49 3.93
N ILE A 11 4.40 10.60 3.44
CA ILE A 11 4.09 11.09 2.09
C ILE A 11 4.61 12.51 1.92
N THR A 12 4.27 13.40 2.85
CA THR A 12 4.68 14.81 2.80
C THR A 12 6.20 14.94 2.79
N LYS A 13 6.88 14.21 3.68
CA LYS A 13 8.34 14.23 3.78
C LYS A 13 8.99 13.71 2.49
N LEU A 14 8.58 12.55 1.99
CA LEU A 14 9.16 11.98 0.78
C LEU A 14 8.90 12.88 -0.44
N SER A 15 7.67 13.36 -0.62
CA SER A 15 7.33 14.26 -1.73
C SER A 15 8.14 15.56 -1.71
N SER A 16 8.45 16.10 -0.52
CA SER A 16 9.28 17.31 -0.38
C SER A 16 10.76 17.10 -0.75
N MET A 17 11.25 15.85 -0.72
CA MET A 17 12.66 15.53 -0.99
C MET A 17 12.94 15.20 -2.46
N ARG A 18 11.92 14.77 -3.23
CA ARG A 18 12.13 14.22 -4.57
C ARG A 18 12.48 15.31 -5.59
N TRP A 19 13.51 15.04 -6.40
CA TRP A 19 13.90 15.91 -7.51
C TRP A 19 12.85 15.94 -8.63
N ARG A 20 12.17 14.81 -8.85
CA ARG A 20 11.10 14.70 -9.84
C ARG A 20 9.81 15.21 -9.21
N GLY A 21 9.38 16.39 -9.61
CA GLY A 21 8.02 16.86 -9.34
C GLY A 21 7.01 15.85 -9.89
N GLY A 22 6.03 15.48 -9.07
CA GLY A 22 5.02 14.49 -9.43
C GLY A 22 4.46 13.80 -8.20
N GLU A 23 3.17 13.49 -8.27
CA GLU A 23 2.50 12.73 -7.22
C GLU A 23 3.13 11.33 -7.08
N LEU A 24 3.12 10.80 -5.86
CA LEU A 24 3.57 9.43 -5.60
C LEU A 24 2.56 8.47 -6.23
N ASP A 25 3.05 7.55 -7.05
CA ASP A 25 2.20 6.54 -7.68
C ASP A 25 1.63 5.54 -6.67
N CYS A 26 0.75 4.65 -7.15
CA CYS A 26 0.07 3.64 -6.35
C CYS A 26 1.02 2.72 -5.58
N SER A 27 2.19 2.40 -6.15
CA SER A 27 3.20 1.56 -5.50
C SER A 27 3.86 2.27 -4.31
N TYR A 28 4.24 3.54 -4.47
CA TYR A 28 4.70 4.36 -3.33
C TYR A 28 3.61 4.52 -2.27
N GLN A 29 2.37 4.80 -2.68
CA GLN A 29 1.25 4.99 -1.75
C GLN A 29 0.97 3.73 -0.95
N ALA A 30 0.93 2.55 -1.59
CA ALA A 30 0.69 1.28 -0.91
C ALA A 30 1.82 0.92 0.07
N ALA A 31 3.07 1.08 -0.35
CA ALA A 31 4.22 0.77 0.48
C ALA A 31 4.28 1.68 1.73
N LEU A 32 4.05 2.98 1.56
CA LEU A 32 4.02 3.93 2.69
C LEU A 32 2.79 3.72 3.58
N TYR A 33 1.65 3.32 3.02
CA TYR A 33 0.48 2.93 3.79
C TYR A 33 0.77 1.74 4.70
N LEU A 34 1.47 0.72 4.20
CA LEU A 34 1.91 -0.42 5.03
C LEU A 34 2.94 -0.03 6.08
N MET A 35 4.00 0.68 5.69
CA MET A 35 5.06 1.05 6.64
C MET A 35 4.55 2.01 7.72
N SER A 36 3.54 2.82 7.45
CA SER A 36 2.90 3.68 8.46
C SER A 36 1.94 2.95 9.41
N SER A 37 1.60 1.68 9.16
CA SER A 37 0.68 0.91 10.00
C SER A 37 1.17 0.74 11.44
N HIS A 38 2.49 0.77 11.65
CA HIS A 38 3.12 0.70 12.97
C HIS A 38 4.16 1.81 13.14
N PRO A 39 4.27 2.46 14.32
CA PRO A 39 5.22 3.55 14.55
C PRO A 39 6.68 3.15 14.27
N VAL A 40 7.12 1.96 14.70
CA VAL A 40 8.49 1.47 14.47
C VAL A 40 8.78 1.25 12.98
N LEU A 41 7.80 0.77 12.20
CA LEU A 41 7.96 0.59 10.76
C LEU A 41 8.04 1.95 10.04
N ALA A 42 7.25 2.92 10.48
CA ALA A 42 7.26 4.27 9.94
C ALA A 42 8.63 4.94 10.15
N GLU A 43 9.16 4.86 11.37
CA GLU A 43 10.48 5.40 11.70
C GLU A 43 11.60 4.71 10.88
N LYS A 44 11.51 3.38 10.72
CA LYS A 44 12.46 2.61 9.90
C LYS A 44 12.44 3.09 8.46
N VAL A 45 11.29 3.10 7.77
CA VAL A 45 11.24 3.48 6.34
C VAL A 45 11.70 4.91 6.10
N GLU A 46 11.38 5.82 7.00
CA GLU A 46 11.73 7.24 6.91
C GLU A 46 13.25 7.47 6.85
N ARG A 47 14.04 6.63 7.55
CA ARG A 47 15.51 6.69 7.51
C ARG A 47 16.11 6.35 6.15
N TYR A 48 15.35 5.69 5.28
CA TYR A 48 15.78 5.27 3.94
C TYR A 48 15.18 6.11 2.82
N PHE A 49 14.59 7.26 3.16
CA PHE A 49 14.19 8.24 2.16
C PHE A 49 15.41 8.92 1.56
N SER A 50 15.37 9.09 0.25
CA SER A 50 16.32 9.87 -0.52
C SER A 50 15.59 10.68 -1.59
N PRO A 51 16.27 11.63 -2.23
CA PRO A 51 15.67 12.35 -3.36
C PRO A 51 15.30 11.45 -4.56
N ASP A 52 15.83 10.22 -4.62
CA ASP A 52 15.51 9.22 -5.64
C ASP A 52 14.29 8.35 -5.26
N GLY A 53 13.87 8.35 -3.99
CA GLY A 53 12.74 7.55 -3.51
C GLY A 53 13.03 6.88 -2.16
N ILE A 54 12.69 5.59 -2.06
CA ILE A 54 12.86 4.78 -0.85
C ILE A 54 13.86 3.66 -1.16
N ASP A 55 14.97 3.58 -0.42
CA ASP A 55 15.92 2.48 -0.53
C ASP A 55 15.51 1.29 0.35
N PHE A 56 14.48 0.57 -0.09
CA PHE A 56 14.04 -0.66 0.57
C PHE A 56 15.13 -1.75 0.58
N GLY A 57 16.02 -1.79 -0.42
CA GLY A 57 17.11 -2.76 -0.44
C GLY A 57 18.06 -2.60 0.75
N ALA A 58 18.45 -1.36 1.05
CA ALA A 58 19.24 -1.05 2.23
C ALA A 58 18.45 -1.26 3.53
N LEU A 59 17.16 -0.91 3.56
CA LEU A 59 16.27 -1.13 4.72
C LEU A 59 16.25 -2.60 5.08
N MET A 60 15.87 -3.47 4.14
CA MET A 60 15.72 -4.90 4.39
C MET A 60 17.04 -5.60 4.74
N LYS A 61 18.19 -5.02 4.39
CA LYS A 61 19.52 -5.56 4.72
C LYS A 61 20.04 -5.11 6.09
N LYS A 62 19.66 -3.90 6.55
CA LYS A 62 20.28 -3.25 7.71
C LYS A 62 19.37 -3.18 8.94
N GLU A 63 18.06 -3.18 8.76
CA GLU A 63 17.11 -3.10 9.87
C GLU A 63 16.82 -4.48 10.45
N GLU A 64 16.85 -4.55 11.78
CA GLU A 64 16.26 -5.66 12.53
C GLU A 64 14.78 -5.39 12.80
N PHE A 65 13.97 -6.43 12.91
CA PHE A 65 12.55 -6.34 13.20
C PHE A 65 12.22 -7.13 14.45
N ASP A 66 11.57 -6.48 15.41
CA ASP A 66 11.28 -7.06 16.73
C ASP A 66 10.33 -8.27 16.65
N TYR A 67 9.51 -8.34 15.59
CA TYR A 67 8.55 -9.40 15.37
C TYR A 67 8.51 -9.83 13.90
N ASP A 68 8.31 -11.13 13.67
CA ASP A 68 8.19 -11.70 12.32
C ASP A 68 7.12 -11.02 11.47
N TRP A 69 5.99 -10.65 12.07
CA TRP A 69 4.91 -9.96 11.35
C TRP A 69 5.30 -8.55 10.90
N MET A 70 6.21 -7.87 11.61
CA MET A 70 6.73 -6.56 11.19
C MET A 70 7.64 -6.73 9.98
N LYS A 71 8.51 -7.74 10.01
CA LYS A 71 9.35 -8.11 8.87
C LYS A 71 8.50 -8.45 7.65
N LEU A 72 7.47 -9.28 7.83
CA LEU A 72 6.53 -9.64 6.76
C LEU A 72 5.81 -8.41 6.18
N THR A 73 5.41 -7.46 7.04
CA THR A 73 4.79 -6.19 6.60
C THR A 73 5.76 -5.37 5.74
N ALA A 74 7.04 -5.30 6.13
CA ALA A 74 8.07 -4.61 5.36
C ALA A 74 8.43 -5.34 4.05
N ASP A 75 8.50 -6.67 4.05
CA ASP A 75 8.70 -7.49 2.86
C ASP A 75 7.54 -7.29 1.86
N ALA A 76 6.29 -7.25 2.34
CA ALA A 76 5.12 -6.96 1.51
C ALA A 76 5.15 -5.54 0.95
N ALA A 77 5.49 -4.53 1.77
CA ALA A 77 5.64 -3.15 1.31
C ALA A 77 6.71 -3.02 0.21
N TYR A 78 7.85 -3.70 0.38
CA TYR A 78 8.90 -3.72 -0.62
C TYR A 78 8.46 -4.43 -1.91
N ASN A 79 7.68 -5.51 -1.82
CA ASN A 79 7.18 -6.21 -3.02
C ASN A 79 6.12 -5.42 -3.79
N LEU A 80 5.20 -4.75 -3.09
CA LEU A 80 4.24 -3.83 -3.74
C LEU A 80 4.94 -2.62 -4.38
N PHE A 81 6.07 -2.19 -3.79
CA PHE A 81 6.90 -1.13 -4.34
C PHE A 81 7.75 -1.59 -5.54
N SER A 82 8.31 -2.79 -5.46
CA SER A 82 9.20 -3.40 -6.45
C SER A 82 8.80 -4.86 -6.66
N TRP A 83 7.98 -5.08 -7.69
CA TRP A 83 7.30 -6.35 -7.98
C TRP A 83 8.23 -7.58 -8.07
N ASN A 84 9.50 -7.38 -8.41
CA ASN A 84 10.50 -8.44 -8.54
C ASN A 84 11.25 -8.75 -7.23
N SER A 85 11.00 -8.02 -6.15
CA SER A 85 11.60 -8.30 -4.85
C SER A 85 10.97 -9.54 -4.21
N LYS A 86 11.72 -10.25 -3.37
CA LYS A 86 11.23 -11.48 -2.73
C LYS A 86 10.29 -11.13 -1.58
N CYS A 87 9.13 -11.78 -1.54
CA CYS A 87 8.22 -11.77 -0.39
C CYS A 87 7.67 -13.19 -0.19
N ALA A 88 7.97 -13.80 0.95
CA ALA A 88 7.39 -15.07 1.37
C ALA A 88 6.27 -14.74 2.36
N ALA A 89 5.04 -14.63 1.84
CA ALA A 89 3.84 -14.36 2.62
C ALA A 89 2.84 -15.51 2.45
N THR A 90 3.06 -16.60 3.19
CA THR A 90 2.15 -17.74 3.18
C THR A 90 0.86 -17.43 3.98
N PRO A 91 -0.27 -18.09 3.70
CA PRO A 91 -1.48 -17.94 4.51
C PRO A 91 -1.24 -18.21 6.01
N PHE A 92 -0.33 -19.13 6.34
CA PHE A 92 0.04 -19.41 7.74
C PHE A 92 0.77 -18.22 8.37
N GLU A 93 1.77 -17.64 7.71
CA GLU A 93 2.49 -16.47 8.23
C GLU A 93 1.55 -15.26 8.39
N ILE A 94 0.65 -15.04 7.43
CA ILE A 94 -0.37 -13.98 7.52
C ILE A 94 -1.29 -14.22 8.72
N SER A 95 -1.70 -15.47 8.98
CA SER A 95 -2.56 -15.80 10.13
C SER A 95 -1.92 -15.51 11.50
N ARG A 96 -0.60 -15.35 11.56
CA ARG A 96 0.16 -15.00 12.78
C ARG A 96 0.27 -13.49 12.99
N MET A 97 -0.14 -12.67 12.02
CA MET A 97 -0.11 -11.23 12.14
C MET A 97 -1.26 -10.72 13.04
N PRO A 98 -1.08 -9.60 13.75
CA PRO A 98 -2.17 -8.93 14.45
C PRO A 98 -3.26 -8.47 13.46
N VAL A 99 -4.53 -8.47 13.91
CA VAL A 99 -5.68 -8.06 13.08
C VAL A 99 -5.47 -6.71 12.37
N PRO A 100 -4.98 -5.64 13.03
CA PRO A 100 -4.74 -4.37 12.34
C PRO A 100 -3.69 -4.46 11.23
N ALA A 101 -2.68 -5.32 11.38
CA ALA A 101 -1.64 -5.52 10.38
C ALA A 101 -2.17 -6.32 9.17
N ILE A 102 -3.04 -7.32 9.40
CA ILE A 102 -3.74 -8.04 8.32
C ILE A 102 -4.64 -7.08 7.53
N GLN A 103 -5.39 -6.22 8.24
CA GLN A 103 -6.23 -5.22 7.59
C GLN A 103 -5.41 -4.23 6.76
N ALA A 104 -4.28 -3.74 7.29
CA ALA A 104 -3.39 -2.87 6.53
C ALA A 104 -2.82 -3.59 5.29
N LEU A 105 -2.38 -4.84 5.44
CA LEU A 105 -1.90 -5.69 4.35
C LEU A 105 -2.95 -5.83 3.25
N TYR A 106 -4.17 -6.26 3.61
CA TYR A 106 -5.27 -6.42 2.67
C TYR A 106 -5.61 -5.11 1.95
N THR A 107 -5.76 -4.00 2.66
CA THR A 107 -6.09 -2.71 2.05
C THR A 107 -5.00 -2.22 1.11
N SER A 108 -3.73 -2.47 1.41
CA SER A 108 -2.61 -2.05 0.56
C SER A 108 -2.64 -2.66 -0.84
N PHE A 109 -3.25 -3.82 -1.02
CA PHE A 109 -3.38 -4.46 -2.33
C PHE A 109 -4.26 -3.64 -3.27
N PHE A 110 -5.38 -3.10 -2.77
CA PHE A 110 -6.26 -2.24 -3.56
C PHE A 110 -5.62 -0.90 -3.88
N ILE A 111 -4.82 -0.37 -2.95
CA ILE A 111 -4.05 0.85 -3.21
C ILE A 111 -3.00 0.57 -4.30
N ALA A 112 -2.24 -0.51 -4.19
CA ALA A 112 -1.20 -0.86 -5.16
C ALA A 112 -1.77 -1.13 -6.56
N ASN A 113 -2.96 -1.75 -6.64
CA ASN A 113 -3.66 -1.99 -7.90
C ASN A 113 -4.28 -0.71 -8.51
N GLY A 114 -4.28 0.40 -7.76
CA GLY A 114 -4.93 1.66 -8.15
C GLY A 114 -6.46 1.60 -8.10
N ASP A 115 -7.03 0.63 -7.39
CA ASP A 115 -8.47 0.54 -7.17
C ASP A 115 -8.91 1.52 -6.09
N TYR A 116 -8.06 1.72 -5.07
CA TYR A 116 -8.27 2.69 -3.99
C TYR A 116 -7.29 3.85 -4.09
N ALA A 117 -7.80 5.06 -4.27
CA ALA A 117 -7.03 6.27 -4.02
C ALA A 117 -7.11 6.64 -2.54
N VAL A 118 -5.96 6.66 -1.86
CA VAL A 118 -5.88 6.96 -0.42
C VAL A 118 -5.59 8.44 -0.21
N SER A 119 -6.36 9.06 0.68
CA SER A 119 -6.11 10.43 1.14
C SER A 119 -6.33 10.54 2.65
N VAL A 120 -5.82 11.62 3.26
CA VAL A 120 -6.00 11.91 4.68
C VAL A 120 -6.80 13.19 4.84
N ARG A 121 -7.80 13.17 5.73
CA ARG A 121 -8.62 14.34 6.08
C ARG A 121 -8.78 14.43 7.58
N GLU A 122 -9.08 15.63 8.08
CA GLU A 122 -9.52 15.80 9.47
C GLU A 122 -11.01 15.51 9.59
N ASN A 123 -11.39 14.75 10.61
CA ASN A 123 -12.80 14.53 10.96
C ASN A 123 -13.34 15.68 11.84
N GLU A 124 -14.61 15.58 12.25
CA GLU A 124 -15.26 16.57 13.12
C GLU A 124 -14.57 16.78 14.47
N ASP A 125 -13.82 15.79 14.95
CA ASP A 125 -13.02 15.86 16.19
C ASP A 125 -11.60 16.42 15.97
N GLY A 126 -11.26 16.87 14.75
CA GLY A 126 -9.92 17.32 14.39
C GLY A 126 -8.88 16.19 14.28
N LYS A 127 -9.30 14.92 14.23
CA LYS A 127 -8.42 13.76 14.06
C LYS A 127 -8.22 13.46 12.58
N LYS A 128 -6.96 13.26 12.19
CA LYS A 128 -6.62 12.76 10.86
C LYS A 128 -7.10 11.32 10.69
N VAL A 129 -7.87 11.08 9.64
CA VAL A 129 -8.45 9.79 9.26
C VAL A 129 -8.22 9.53 7.78
N PHE A 130 -8.17 8.24 7.41
CA PHE A 130 -8.10 7.85 6.00
C PHE A 130 -9.43 8.01 5.30
N VAL A 131 -9.38 8.44 4.05
CA VAL A 131 -10.47 8.36 3.08
C VAL A 131 -9.98 7.51 1.92
N MET A 132 -10.68 6.39 1.67
CA MET A 132 -10.41 5.48 0.56
C MET A 132 -11.46 5.73 -0.53
N ASP A 133 -11.04 6.29 -1.65
CA ASP A 133 -11.90 6.44 -2.83
C ASP A 133 -11.74 5.22 -3.74
N ASP A 134 -12.80 4.43 -3.85
CA ASP A 134 -12.84 3.20 -4.64
C ASP A 134 -13.48 3.37 -6.03
N SER A 135 -13.73 4.61 -6.46
CA SER A 135 -14.43 4.90 -7.71
C SER A 135 -13.73 4.28 -8.92
N ALA A 136 -12.40 4.34 -8.96
CA ALA A 136 -11.60 3.73 -10.04
C ALA A 136 -11.75 2.21 -10.08
N GLY A 137 -11.66 1.55 -8.92
CA GLY A 137 -11.88 0.11 -8.81
C GLY A 137 -13.28 -0.31 -9.23
N ARG A 138 -14.32 0.43 -8.81
CA ARG A 138 -15.71 0.17 -9.21
C ARG A 138 -15.91 0.31 -10.71
N GLU A 139 -15.30 1.31 -11.33
CA GLU A 139 -15.43 1.51 -12.78
C GLU A 139 -14.73 0.38 -13.56
N ARG A 140 -13.53 -0.02 -13.13
CA ARG A 140 -12.81 -1.17 -13.70
C ARG A 140 -13.65 -2.45 -13.62
N GLU A 141 -14.31 -2.67 -12.49
CA GLU A 141 -15.17 -3.83 -12.28
C GLU A 141 -16.40 -3.81 -13.20
N LYS A 142 -17.04 -2.65 -13.40
CA LYS A 142 -18.16 -2.54 -14.36
C LYS A 142 -17.72 -2.88 -15.78
N ILE A 143 -16.56 -2.37 -16.22
CA ILE A 143 -16.02 -2.64 -17.55
C ILE A 143 -15.76 -4.15 -17.71
N ARG A 144 -15.16 -4.79 -16.69
CA ARG A 144 -14.93 -6.24 -16.68
C ARG A 144 -16.23 -7.02 -16.82
N GLN A 145 -17.25 -6.68 -16.05
CA GLN A 145 -18.57 -7.33 -16.12
C GLN A 145 -19.26 -7.13 -17.47
N GLN A 146 -19.12 -5.97 -18.10
CA GLN A 146 -19.64 -5.73 -19.44
C GLN A 146 -18.95 -6.60 -20.48
N PHE A 147 -17.62 -6.74 -20.37
CA PHE A 147 -16.83 -7.58 -21.27
C PHE A 147 -17.18 -9.07 -21.10
N ASP A 148 -17.32 -9.55 -19.86
CA ASP A 148 -17.70 -10.93 -19.56
C ASP A 148 -19.09 -11.27 -20.14
N ARG A 149 -20.05 -10.34 -20.06
CA ARG A 149 -21.38 -10.51 -20.69
C ARG A 149 -21.29 -10.58 -22.21
N MET A 150 -20.52 -9.67 -22.82
CA MET A 150 -20.33 -9.67 -24.28
C MET A 150 -19.70 -10.99 -24.77
N LEU A 151 -18.72 -11.54 -24.05
CA LEU A 151 -18.13 -12.85 -24.38
C LEU A 151 -19.13 -14.00 -24.25
N ALA A 152 -19.99 -13.97 -23.22
CA ALA A 152 -21.03 -14.97 -23.04
C ALA A 152 -22.07 -14.94 -24.16
N ASP A 153 -22.48 -13.74 -24.59
CA ASP A 153 -23.44 -13.56 -25.68
C ASP A 153 -22.87 -14.05 -27.02
N ILE A 154 -21.60 -13.72 -27.35
CA ILE A 154 -20.91 -14.24 -28.54
C ILE A 154 -20.81 -15.77 -28.52
N GLY A 155 -20.50 -16.35 -27.35
CA GLY A 155 -20.45 -17.81 -27.19
C GLY A 155 -21.81 -18.48 -27.38
N ALA A 156 -22.90 -17.82 -27.00
CA ALA A 156 -24.26 -18.30 -27.17
C ALA A 156 -24.78 -18.19 -28.62
N GLU A 157 -24.30 -17.21 -29.40
CA GLU A 157 -24.67 -17.05 -30.81
C GLU A 157 -23.94 -18.02 -31.75
N MET A 158 -22.83 -18.62 -31.33
CA MET A 158 -22.03 -19.57 -32.13
C MET A 158 -22.27 -21.05 -31.79
N GLY A 159 -23.14 -21.38 -30.83
CA GLY A 159 -23.49 -22.75 -30.41
C GLY A 159 -24.86 -23.19 -30.91
#